data_AF-A0A5B8K4Q5-F1
#
_entry.id   AF-A0A5B8K4Q5-F1
#
_cell.length_a   1.000
_cell.length_b   1.000
_cell.length_c   1.000
_cell.angle_alpha   90.00
_cell.angle_beta   90.00
_cell.angle_gamma   90.00
#
_symmetry.space_group_name_H-M   'P 1'
#
loop_
_entity.id
_entity.type
_entity.pdbx_description
1 polymer ?
#
loop_
_entity_poly.entity_id
_entity_poly.type
_entity_poly.pdbx_seq_one_letter_code
_entity_poly.pdbx_strand_id
1 'polypeptide(L)'
;MWWIKVTQFTFLHEGVVAEIFFKEGDSVKEGDSLFSVETDKVTSDIPSPVSGTIKKIMMNKGDTIHVGQDIFLIDDGKVHNNAPVETKADNEGGASVVGEVTVDNSLIDFSSFSQPSAPVSEVKKEEKVESEDQLEEGKAYNGAIEEEFDVIVVGSGPGGYLAAEEAGKSGLKTLIVEKWAWGGVCLNTGCIPTKALLKSTEMIYEVKTASKYGLVANFDKIKFDEEKTWKEMHLRKEGVVNKVSGSVRNLMLGSKCKILEAEAKFVGAREIEVNGKVYRAKNLILATGSRPKKLDMIPGFKEGYEQGKIVTSREAINYKEKLPKSLVIIGGGVIGVEFAQVFSLSGTKVTLLQNTDRLLPGSDAEVGKAAAKALKDMGVEVLFNVQTNKFENGKLYYTLDSKEVAVEAELILTATGRAPVSEGLAEVGIKLGKINEVLVDKHQRTNVRGVYAIGDVTAQNMLAHVAYAHALVAVQHILGNKEKSTYHGKAVPGCIYITPEISFIGMTEEEAKKAGRNVFSSKYLFEYLGKGIATVQTEGFVKLVVDKEFGEILGASIVGANSTDYIAEIALAMEQEVTVHELAHTIHPHPTFNEIVWEAARSAALKLDKENAKK
;
A
#
# COMPACT_ATOMS: atom_id res chain seq x y z
N MET A 1 -15.31 -16.57 -28.98
CA MET A 1 -13.93 -16.91 -29.39
C MET A 1 -12.92 -16.03 -28.67
N TRP A 2 -11.93 -16.66 -28.03
CA TRP A 2 -10.80 -16.04 -27.35
C TRP A 2 -9.46 -16.63 -27.82
N TRP A 3 -8.51 -15.77 -28.12
CA TRP A 3 -7.13 -16.12 -28.43
C TRP A 3 -6.32 -16.09 -27.13
N ILE A 4 -5.83 -17.25 -26.68
CA ILE A 4 -4.94 -17.32 -25.52
C ILE A 4 -3.53 -17.07 -26.00
N LYS A 5 -2.90 -16.04 -25.42
CA LYS A 5 -1.52 -15.65 -25.68
C LYS A 5 -0.65 -15.87 -24.45
N VAL A 6 0.61 -16.23 -24.68
CA VAL A 6 1.61 -16.42 -23.60
C VAL A 6 1.77 -15.19 -22.69
N THR A 7 1.41 -13.98 -23.17
CA THR A 7 1.33 -12.75 -22.36
C THR A 7 0.42 -12.81 -21.13
N GLN A 8 -0.50 -13.77 -21.04
CA GLN A 8 -1.36 -13.97 -19.86
C GLN A 8 -0.64 -14.66 -18.68
N PHE A 9 0.57 -15.19 -18.90
CA PHE A 9 1.35 -15.95 -17.92
C PHE A 9 2.67 -15.23 -17.61
N THR A 10 2.58 -14.29 -16.66
CA THR A 10 3.51 -13.15 -16.49
C THR A 10 4.90 -13.49 -15.91
N PHE A 11 5.23 -14.77 -15.79
CA PHE A 11 6.50 -15.30 -15.26
C PHE A 11 7.40 -15.96 -16.32
N LEU A 12 6.89 -16.22 -17.53
CA LEU A 12 7.66 -16.77 -18.66
C LEU A 12 8.17 -15.66 -19.59
N HIS A 13 9.41 -15.81 -20.09
CA HIS A 13 9.94 -15.04 -21.22
C HIS A 13 10.01 -15.92 -22.48
N GLU A 14 10.54 -17.12 -22.29
CA GLU A 14 10.43 -18.29 -23.15
C GLU A 14 10.40 -19.55 -22.29
N GLY A 15 9.98 -20.67 -22.86
CA GLY A 15 9.95 -21.98 -22.18
C GLY A 15 9.51 -23.09 -23.12
N VAL A 16 9.79 -24.35 -22.75
CA VAL A 16 9.50 -25.53 -23.57
C VAL A 16 8.21 -26.20 -23.08
N VAL A 17 7.30 -26.52 -24.01
CA VAL A 17 6.04 -27.20 -23.67
C VAL A 17 6.32 -28.64 -23.25
N ALA A 18 6.21 -28.92 -21.95
CA ALA A 18 6.54 -30.22 -21.37
C ALA A 18 5.40 -31.24 -21.54
N GLU A 19 4.14 -30.81 -21.43
CA GLU A 19 2.95 -31.64 -21.69
C GLU A 19 1.75 -30.77 -22.07
N ILE A 20 0.81 -31.32 -22.85
CA ILE A 20 -0.47 -30.67 -23.18
C ILE A 20 -1.58 -31.60 -22.69
N PHE A 21 -2.47 -31.11 -21.83
CA PHE A 21 -3.41 -31.94 -21.08
C PHE A 21 -4.76 -32.16 -21.79
N PHE A 22 -5.06 -31.35 -22.81
CA PHE A 22 -6.31 -31.36 -23.58
C PHE A 22 -6.07 -31.44 -25.10
N LYS A 23 -7.12 -31.75 -25.87
CA LYS A 23 -7.12 -31.88 -27.34
C LYS A 23 -8.11 -30.92 -27.99
N GLU A 24 -7.99 -30.74 -29.31
CA GLU A 24 -9.00 -30.03 -30.09
C GLU A 24 -10.35 -30.77 -30.02
N GLY A 25 -11.42 -30.02 -29.73
CA GLY A 25 -12.76 -30.55 -29.46
C GLY A 25 -13.08 -30.77 -27.98
N ASP A 26 -12.10 -30.80 -27.08
CA ASP A 26 -12.36 -30.97 -25.64
C ASP A 26 -13.00 -29.72 -25.03
N SER A 27 -13.80 -29.93 -23.99
CA SER A 27 -14.42 -28.88 -23.18
C SER A 27 -13.59 -28.65 -21.91
N VAL A 28 -13.27 -27.40 -21.63
CA VAL A 28 -12.37 -26.97 -20.55
C VAL A 28 -13.02 -25.84 -19.73
N LYS A 29 -12.76 -25.78 -18.43
CA LYS A 29 -13.26 -24.75 -17.52
C LYS A 29 -12.17 -23.72 -17.21
N GLU A 30 -12.60 -22.53 -16.83
CA GLU A 30 -11.74 -21.51 -16.23
C GLU A 30 -11.06 -22.08 -14.97
N GLY A 31 -9.73 -22.06 -14.95
CA GLY A 31 -8.89 -22.68 -13.90
C GLY A 31 -8.31 -24.06 -14.23
N ASP A 32 -8.84 -24.81 -15.20
CA ASP A 32 -8.28 -26.14 -15.56
C ASP A 32 -6.89 -25.99 -16.22
N SER A 33 -5.88 -26.78 -15.79
CA SER A 33 -4.54 -26.78 -16.39
C SER A 33 -4.57 -27.22 -17.86
N LEU A 34 -4.24 -26.32 -18.80
CA LEU A 34 -4.24 -26.58 -20.24
C LEU A 34 -3.00 -27.35 -20.71
N PHE A 35 -1.84 -26.97 -20.19
CA PHE A 35 -0.52 -27.50 -20.56
C PHE A 35 0.51 -27.16 -19.46
N SER A 36 1.67 -27.79 -19.48
CA SER A 36 2.79 -27.50 -18.59
C SER A 36 4.00 -26.99 -19.39
N VAL A 37 4.75 -26.07 -18.78
CA VAL A 37 5.94 -25.46 -19.39
C VAL A 37 7.15 -25.65 -18.48
N GLU A 38 8.24 -26.12 -19.07
CA GLU A 38 9.54 -26.27 -18.41
C GLU A 38 10.45 -25.08 -18.75
N THR A 39 11.21 -24.63 -17.75
CA THR A 39 12.23 -23.58 -17.83
C THR A 39 13.45 -24.01 -17.04
N ASP A 40 14.59 -23.35 -17.23
CA ASP A 40 15.87 -23.55 -16.54
C ASP A 40 15.80 -23.60 -14.99
N LYS A 41 14.65 -23.25 -14.39
CA LYS A 41 14.47 -23.10 -12.94
C LYS A 41 13.22 -23.80 -12.40
N VAL A 42 12.12 -23.87 -13.16
CA VAL A 42 10.80 -24.33 -12.69
C VAL A 42 10.00 -24.96 -13.84
N THR A 43 9.28 -26.04 -13.55
CA THR A 43 8.17 -26.54 -14.37
C THR A 43 6.84 -26.01 -13.79
N SER A 44 6.00 -25.38 -14.61
CA SER A 44 4.74 -24.76 -14.19
C SER A 44 3.56 -25.17 -15.06
N ASP A 45 2.45 -25.54 -14.44
CA ASP A 45 1.16 -25.74 -15.11
C ASP A 45 0.49 -24.41 -15.43
N ILE A 46 -0.16 -24.33 -16.59
CA ILE A 46 -0.75 -23.11 -17.14
C ILE A 46 -2.29 -23.26 -17.20
N PRO A 47 -3.06 -22.54 -16.34
CA PRO A 47 -4.51 -22.69 -16.27
C PRO A 47 -5.26 -21.97 -17.41
N SER A 48 -6.43 -22.48 -17.77
CA SER A 48 -7.32 -21.82 -18.72
C SER A 48 -7.91 -20.52 -18.14
N PRO A 49 -7.84 -19.39 -18.86
CA PRO A 49 -8.42 -18.11 -18.43
C PRO A 49 -9.94 -18.02 -18.66
N VAL A 50 -10.54 -19.00 -19.36
CA VAL A 50 -11.97 -19.02 -19.70
C VAL A 50 -12.51 -20.46 -19.72
N SER A 51 -13.84 -20.59 -19.54
CA SER A 51 -14.55 -21.84 -19.83
C SER A 51 -15.02 -21.86 -21.29
N GLY A 52 -14.89 -23.00 -21.99
CA GLY A 52 -15.31 -23.13 -23.38
C GLY A 52 -14.85 -24.44 -24.05
N THR A 53 -14.96 -24.50 -25.38
CA THR A 53 -14.43 -25.62 -26.18
C THR A 53 -13.14 -25.22 -26.88
N ILE A 54 -12.10 -26.06 -26.80
CA ILE A 54 -10.84 -25.84 -27.52
C ILE A 54 -11.08 -26.07 -29.01
N LYS A 55 -11.01 -24.99 -29.80
CA LYS A 55 -11.17 -25.04 -31.27
C LYS A 55 -9.86 -25.28 -32.00
N LYS A 56 -8.74 -24.86 -31.42
CA LYS A 56 -7.41 -25.06 -32.00
C LYS A 56 -6.31 -25.06 -30.93
N ILE A 57 -5.32 -25.92 -31.11
CA ILE A 57 -4.03 -25.90 -30.38
C ILE A 57 -2.94 -25.49 -31.39
N MET A 58 -2.04 -24.60 -30.99
CA MET A 58 -1.06 -23.96 -31.91
C MET A 58 0.40 -24.15 -31.45
N MET A 59 0.63 -25.24 -30.70
CA MET A 59 1.93 -25.69 -30.19
C MET A 59 1.89 -27.20 -29.94
N ASN A 60 3.05 -27.83 -29.90
CA ASN A 60 3.26 -29.26 -29.67
C ASN A 60 4.13 -29.47 -28.41
N LYS A 61 4.10 -30.68 -27.85
CA LYS A 61 5.07 -31.09 -26.80
C LYS A 61 6.49 -31.03 -27.37
N GLY A 62 7.37 -30.27 -26.71
CA GLY A 62 8.73 -29.99 -27.16
C GLY A 62 8.91 -28.66 -27.92
N ASP A 63 7.83 -27.93 -28.26
CA ASP A 63 7.96 -26.62 -28.87
C ASP A 63 8.41 -25.57 -27.83
N THR A 64 9.33 -24.68 -28.21
CA THR A 64 9.63 -23.46 -27.46
C THR A 64 8.56 -22.41 -27.77
N ILE A 65 7.97 -21.82 -26.74
CA ILE A 65 6.95 -20.76 -26.86
C ILE A 65 7.45 -19.43 -26.30
N HIS A 66 7.04 -18.33 -26.94
CA HIS A 66 7.47 -16.96 -26.60
C HIS A 66 6.31 -16.05 -26.18
N VAL A 67 6.61 -15.05 -25.33
CA VAL A 67 5.62 -14.06 -24.85
C VAL A 67 4.87 -13.38 -26.01
N GLY A 68 3.54 -13.53 -26.01
CA GLY A 68 2.63 -12.94 -27.00
C GLY A 68 2.23 -13.85 -28.17
N GLN A 69 2.85 -15.02 -28.29
CA GLN A 69 2.46 -16.09 -29.22
C GLN A 69 1.06 -16.60 -28.89
N ASP A 70 0.26 -16.82 -29.93
CA ASP A 70 -1.05 -17.47 -29.85
C ASP A 70 -0.88 -18.99 -29.70
N ILE A 71 -1.40 -19.56 -28.62
CA ILE A 71 -1.15 -20.96 -28.22
C ILE A 71 -2.42 -21.84 -28.21
N PHE A 72 -3.57 -21.26 -27.84
CA PHE A 72 -4.89 -21.90 -27.92
C PHE A 72 -5.92 -20.92 -28.50
N LEU A 73 -6.88 -21.47 -29.23
CA LEU A 73 -8.13 -20.79 -29.58
C LEU A 73 -9.27 -21.49 -28.84
N ILE A 74 -9.89 -20.81 -27.87
CA ILE A 74 -11.06 -21.33 -27.14
C ILE A 74 -12.32 -20.61 -27.62
N ASP A 75 -13.42 -21.34 -27.78
CA ASP A 75 -14.73 -20.76 -28.00
C ASP A 75 -15.51 -20.74 -26.68
N ASP A 76 -15.56 -19.55 -26.10
CA ASP A 76 -16.25 -19.18 -24.86
C ASP A 76 -17.73 -18.80 -25.09
N GLY A 77 -18.23 -18.92 -26.33
CA GLY A 77 -19.60 -18.58 -26.71
C GLY A 77 -19.93 -17.08 -26.72
N LYS A 78 -18.94 -16.20 -26.56
CA LYS A 78 -19.13 -14.73 -26.50
C LYS A 78 -18.45 -14.03 -27.69
N VAL A 79 -19.00 -12.86 -28.03
CA VAL A 79 -18.48 -11.95 -29.05
C VAL A 79 -17.62 -10.88 -28.38
N HIS A 80 -16.40 -10.69 -28.88
CA HIS A 80 -15.43 -9.72 -28.34
C HIS A 80 -14.98 -8.77 -29.45
N ASN A 81 -15.35 -7.50 -29.34
CA ASN A 81 -14.99 -6.47 -30.32
C ASN A 81 -13.74 -5.71 -29.87
N ASN A 82 -12.61 -5.92 -30.56
CA ASN A 82 -11.40 -5.10 -30.41
C ASN A 82 -10.85 -4.72 -31.79
N ALA A 83 -10.81 -3.43 -32.09
CA ALA A 83 -10.15 -2.85 -33.25
C ALA A 83 -9.49 -1.51 -32.84
N PRO A 84 -8.27 -1.20 -33.30
CA PRO A 84 -7.53 -0.01 -32.89
C PRO A 84 -7.97 1.26 -33.64
N VAL A 85 -7.78 2.43 -33.01
CA VAL A 85 -8.07 3.75 -33.60
C VAL A 85 -6.94 4.74 -33.22
N GLU A 86 -6.46 5.51 -34.19
CA GLU A 86 -5.44 6.56 -34.01
C GLU A 86 -6.07 7.93 -33.67
N THR A 87 -5.31 8.86 -33.09
CA THR A 87 -5.81 10.20 -32.68
C THR A 87 -4.84 11.36 -32.97
N LYS A 88 -5.43 12.55 -33.18
CA LYS A 88 -4.82 13.89 -33.28
C LYS A 88 -5.85 14.91 -32.71
N ALA A 89 -5.49 15.80 -31.75
CA ALA A 89 -4.86 17.13 -31.93
C ALA A 89 -5.92 18.21 -32.36
N ASP A 90 -6.12 19.39 -31.76
CA ASP A 90 -5.41 20.17 -30.69
C ASP A 90 -6.34 21.24 -30.00
N ASN A 91 -5.92 21.80 -28.84
CA ASN A 91 -6.06 23.20 -28.30
C ASN A 91 -7.45 23.91 -28.10
N GLU A 92 -7.68 24.95 -27.26
CA GLU A 92 -6.99 25.58 -26.09
C GLU A 92 -7.91 26.60 -25.33
N GLY A 93 -7.60 26.92 -24.04
CA GLY A 93 -7.97 28.18 -23.32
C GLY A 93 -9.41 28.35 -22.78
N GLY A 94 -9.73 29.18 -21.75
CA GLY A 94 -8.88 29.98 -20.83
C GLY A 94 -9.67 30.78 -19.74
N ALA A 95 -9.01 31.04 -18.59
CA ALA A 95 -9.33 31.83 -17.37
C ALA A 95 -9.94 33.26 -17.53
N SER A 96 -10.40 34.05 -16.51
CA SER A 96 -10.88 33.93 -15.09
C SER A 96 -11.44 35.35 -14.66
N VAL A 97 -11.42 36.03 -13.48
CA VAL A 97 -10.82 35.94 -12.12
C VAL A 97 -11.58 36.83 -11.08
N VAL A 98 -11.74 36.33 -9.84
CA VAL A 98 -11.59 36.96 -8.47
C VAL A 98 -12.22 38.31 -8.04
N GLY A 99 -12.76 38.32 -6.81
CA GLY A 99 -12.72 39.43 -5.83
C GLY A 99 -13.90 39.45 -4.82
N GLU A 100 -13.81 39.71 -3.51
CA GLU A 100 -12.86 39.54 -2.38
C GLU A 100 -13.47 40.36 -1.20
N VAL A 101 -13.79 39.75 -0.05
CA VAL A 101 -14.18 40.45 1.21
C VAL A 101 -13.76 39.61 2.44
N THR A 102 -13.36 40.27 3.53
CA THR A 102 -12.94 39.71 4.84
C THR A 102 -14.11 39.35 5.78
N VAL A 103 -13.89 38.44 6.74
CA VAL A 103 -14.86 38.07 7.81
C VAL A 103 -14.18 38.06 9.19
N ASP A 104 -14.95 38.29 10.26
CA ASP A 104 -14.54 38.33 11.67
C ASP A 104 -14.45 36.93 12.31
N ASN A 105 -13.62 36.77 13.35
CA ASN A 105 -13.08 35.48 13.78
C ASN A 105 -13.51 35.12 15.22
N SER A 106 -14.66 34.47 15.39
CA SER A 106 -15.08 33.93 16.69
C SER A 106 -15.88 32.62 16.59
N LEU A 107 -15.71 31.75 17.59
CA LEU A 107 -16.43 30.48 17.84
C LEU A 107 -16.16 29.31 16.87
N ILE A 108 -15.26 28.39 17.28
CA ILE A 108 -15.44 26.91 17.39
C ILE A 108 -14.22 26.36 18.18
N ASP A 109 -14.42 25.29 18.97
CA ASP A 109 -13.37 24.54 19.67
C ASP A 109 -12.93 23.31 18.83
N PHE A 110 -11.62 23.14 18.62
CA PHE A 110 -11.03 22.10 17.77
C PHE A 110 -10.19 21.06 18.54
N SER A 111 -10.32 20.99 19.86
CA SER A 111 -9.55 20.09 20.75
C SER A 111 -9.61 18.60 20.37
N SER A 112 -10.65 18.16 19.67
CA SER A 112 -10.87 16.79 19.18
C SER A 112 -9.92 16.33 18.05
N PHE A 113 -9.24 17.24 17.34
CA PHE A 113 -8.40 16.90 16.18
C PHE A 113 -6.92 16.60 16.53
N SER A 114 -6.60 16.52 17.82
CA SER A 114 -5.22 16.52 18.34
C SER A 114 -4.58 15.13 18.52
N GLN A 115 -5.29 14.03 18.29
CA GLN A 115 -4.74 12.68 18.49
C GLN A 115 -4.07 12.14 17.20
N PRO A 116 -2.73 11.96 17.17
CA PRO A 116 -2.08 11.20 16.12
C PRO A 116 -2.46 9.71 16.21
N SER A 117 -2.27 8.97 15.12
CA SER A 117 -2.23 7.50 15.17
C SER A 117 -1.22 7.04 16.24
N ALA A 118 -1.63 6.12 17.11
CA ALA A 118 -0.86 5.78 18.29
C ALA A 118 0.57 5.30 17.97
N PRO A 119 1.58 5.73 18.76
CA PRO A 119 2.95 5.23 18.62
C PRO A 119 3.03 3.75 19.00
N VAL A 120 4.04 3.04 18.49
CA VAL A 120 4.27 1.61 18.76
C VAL A 120 4.94 1.41 20.14
N SER A 121 4.34 1.96 21.20
CA SER A 121 4.80 1.78 22.58
C SER A 121 3.77 2.21 23.65
N GLU A 122 2.55 1.68 23.58
CA GLU A 122 1.97 1.13 24.81
C GLU A 122 1.81 -0.38 24.63
N VAL A 123 2.53 -1.16 25.45
CA VAL A 123 2.03 -2.48 25.82
C VAL A 123 0.81 -2.19 26.70
N LYS A 124 -0.37 -2.14 26.06
CA LYS A 124 -1.64 -2.27 26.78
C LYS A 124 -1.47 -3.42 27.76
N LYS A 125 -1.86 -3.24 29.03
CA LYS A 125 -2.01 -4.36 29.97
C LYS A 125 -2.69 -5.50 29.24
N GLU A 126 -2.12 -6.70 29.30
CA GLU A 126 -2.64 -7.87 28.59
C GLU A 126 -4.15 -7.98 28.82
N GLU A 127 -4.94 -7.59 27.80
CA GLU A 127 -6.35 -7.92 27.74
C GLU A 127 -6.35 -9.45 27.70
N LYS A 128 -6.82 -10.07 28.78
CA LYS A 128 -6.66 -11.52 29.03
C LYS A 128 -7.03 -12.25 27.76
N VAL A 129 -6.10 -13.06 27.25
CA VAL A 129 -6.37 -13.93 26.10
C VAL A 129 -7.53 -14.83 26.49
N GLU A 130 -8.71 -14.53 25.96
CA GLU A 130 -9.90 -15.35 26.15
C GLU A 130 -9.58 -16.75 25.64
N SER A 131 -9.72 -17.75 26.52
CA SER A 131 -9.52 -19.15 26.15
C SER A 131 -10.57 -19.53 25.09
N GLU A 132 -10.33 -20.57 24.29
CA GLU A 132 -11.27 -20.94 23.22
C GLU A 132 -12.69 -21.26 23.75
N ASP A 133 -12.79 -21.67 25.03
CA ASP A 133 -14.04 -21.87 25.77
C ASP A 133 -14.79 -20.58 26.18
N GLN A 134 -14.25 -19.40 25.90
CA GLN A 134 -14.83 -18.09 26.25
C GLN A 134 -15.31 -17.27 25.04
N LEU A 135 -14.97 -17.68 23.81
CA LEU A 135 -15.40 -16.99 22.60
C LEU A 135 -16.91 -17.15 22.35
N GLU A 136 -17.54 -16.10 21.84
CA GLU A 136 -18.98 -16.06 21.54
C GLU A 136 -19.30 -16.80 20.24
N GLU A 137 -20.49 -17.39 20.07
CA GLU A 137 -20.89 -17.99 18.78
C GLU A 137 -21.27 -16.97 17.70
N GLY A 138 -21.48 -15.71 18.11
CA GLY A 138 -22.06 -14.66 17.28
C GLY A 138 -23.51 -14.95 16.90
N LYS A 139 -24.03 -14.20 15.92
CA LYS A 139 -25.38 -14.40 15.38
C LYS A 139 -25.37 -15.48 14.31
N ALA A 140 -26.09 -16.58 14.51
CA ALA A 140 -26.27 -17.61 13.48
C ALA A 140 -27.34 -17.21 12.45
N TYR A 141 -27.19 -17.68 11.20
CA TYR A 141 -28.23 -17.58 10.18
C TYR A 141 -29.04 -18.88 10.08
N ASN A 142 -30.37 -18.77 10.27
CA ASN A 142 -31.29 -19.91 10.38
C ASN A 142 -32.07 -20.23 9.07
N GLY A 143 -31.73 -19.59 7.95
CA GLY A 143 -32.35 -19.85 6.65
C GLY A 143 -31.64 -20.98 5.87
N ALA A 144 -32.01 -21.13 4.60
CA ALA A 144 -31.39 -22.09 3.70
C ALA A 144 -29.93 -21.71 3.37
N ILE A 145 -29.03 -22.69 3.40
CA ILE A 145 -27.62 -22.55 2.99
C ILE A 145 -27.44 -23.22 1.63
N GLU A 146 -26.79 -22.52 0.70
CA GLU A 146 -26.43 -23.04 -0.62
C GLU A 146 -25.27 -24.04 -0.50
N GLU A 147 -24.21 -23.67 0.22
CA GLU A 147 -22.98 -24.45 0.34
C GLU A 147 -22.17 -24.06 1.58
N GLU A 148 -21.56 -25.05 2.23
CA GLU A 148 -20.66 -24.86 3.38
C GLU A 148 -19.18 -25.03 3.01
N PHE A 149 -18.30 -24.29 3.71
CA PHE A 149 -16.86 -24.18 3.48
C PHE A 149 -16.07 -24.33 4.79
N ASP A 150 -14.80 -24.75 4.70
CA ASP A 150 -13.87 -24.72 5.82
C ASP A 150 -13.41 -23.28 6.11
N VAL A 151 -13.18 -22.50 5.05
CA VAL A 151 -12.78 -21.10 5.10
C VAL A 151 -13.60 -20.26 4.10
N ILE A 152 -14.12 -19.12 4.55
CA ILE A 152 -14.60 -18.04 3.67
C ILE A 152 -13.76 -16.79 3.91
N VAL A 153 -13.25 -16.17 2.84
CA VAL A 153 -12.52 -14.89 2.90
C VAL A 153 -13.32 -13.80 2.19
N VAL A 154 -13.54 -12.67 2.86
CA VAL A 154 -14.29 -11.53 2.32
C VAL A 154 -13.36 -10.36 2.01
N GLY A 155 -13.14 -10.10 0.73
CA GLY A 155 -12.23 -9.10 0.18
C GLY A 155 -10.94 -9.71 -0.36
N SER A 156 -10.49 -9.23 -1.53
CA SER A 156 -9.26 -9.66 -2.21
C SER A 156 -8.10 -8.65 -2.10
N GLY A 157 -8.07 -7.85 -1.03
CA GLY A 157 -6.90 -7.06 -0.68
C GLY A 157 -5.66 -7.93 -0.42
N PRO A 158 -4.46 -7.34 -0.21
CA PRO A 158 -3.20 -8.05 -0.01
C PRO A 158 -3.28 -9.27 0.91
N GLY A 159 -3.79 -9.10 2.14
CA GLY A 159 -4.00 -10.22 3.06
C GLY A 159 -5.13 -11.17 2.66
N GLY A 160 -6.18 -10.67 2.00
CA GLY A 160 -7.36 -11.45 1.64
C GLY A 160 -7.09 -12.50 0.55
N TYR A 161 -6.44 -12.13 -0.55
CA TYR A 161 -6.10 -13.13 -1.57
C TYR A 161 -5.07 -14.13 -1.05
N LEU A 162 -4.07 -13.68 -0.27
CA LEU A 162 -3.07 -14.59 0.33
C LEU A 162 -3.71 -15.55 1.35
N ALA A 163 -4.63 -15.09 2.19
CA ALA A 163 -5.33 -15.95 3.15
C ALA A 163 -6.16 -17.05 2.45
N ALA A 164 -6.81 -16.70 1.33
CA ALA A 164 -7.52 -17.67 0.52
C ALA A 164 -6.54 -18.65 -0.17
N GLU A 165 -5.48 -18.15 -0.78
CA GLU A 165 -4.45 -18.93 -1.45
C GLU A 165 -3.81 -19.97 -0.52
N GLU A 166 -3.36 -19.55 0.66
CA GLU A 166 -2.75 -20.42 1.66
C GLU A 166 -3.73 -21.48 2.19
N ALA A 167 -4.99 -21.11 2.46
CA ALA A 167 -6.03 -22.04 2.91
C ALA A 167 -6.37 -23.08 1.84
N GLY A 168 -6.60 -22.65 0.59
CA GLY A 168 -6.92 -23.53 -0.54
C GLY A 168 -5.76 -24.44 -0.94
N LYS A 169 -4.52 -23.95 -0.94
CA LYS A 169 -3.32 -24.77 -1.17
C LYS A 169 -3.06 -25.76 -0.04
N SER A 170 -3.39 -25.40 1.20
CA SER A 170 -3.37 -26.31 2.36
C SER A 170 -4.51 -27.35 2.36
N GLY A 171 -5.38 -27.34 1.35
CA GLY A 171 -6.44 -28.34 1.15
C GLY A 171 -7.74 -28.06 1.89
N LEU A 172 -7.91 -26.90 2.52
CA LEU A 172 -9.17 -26.47 3.10
C LEU A 172 -10.15 -26.07 2.00
N LYS A 173 -11.41 -26.52 2.09
CA LYS A 173 -12.45 -26.10 1.13
C LYS A 173 -12.72 -24.61 1.32
N THR A 174 -12.18 -23.80 0.42
CA THR A 174 -12.07 -22.34 0.58
C THR A 174 -12.90 -21.59 -0.46
N LEU A 175 -13.57 -20.51 -0.04
CA LEU A 175 -14.26 -19.54 -0.90
C LEU A 175 -13.70 -18.14 -0.64
N ILE A 176 -13.38 -17.40 -1.71
CA ILE A 176 -13.09 -15.97 -1.65
C ILE A 176 -14.16 -15.16 -2.41
N VAL A 177 -14.55 -14.01 -1.83
CA VAL A 177 -15.55 -13.10 -2.41
C VAL A 177 -14.97 -11.69 -2.54
N GLU A 178 -15.06 -11.10 -3.74
CA GLU A 178 -14.58 -9.75 -4.07
C GLU A 178 -15.65 -8.99 -4.87
N LYS A 179 -15.87 -7.71 -4.56
CA LYS A 179 -16.95 -6.91 -5.16
C LYS A 179 -16.52 -5.88 -6.20
N TRP A 180 -15.22 -5.66 -6.37
CA TRP A 180 -14.68 -4.61 -7.21
C TRP A 180 -13.45 -5.04 -8.04
N ALA A 181 -12.32 -5.37 -7.40
CA ALA A 181 -11.07 -5.60 -8.13
C ALA A 181 -10.01 -6.36 -7.32
N TRP A 182 -9.33 -7.30 -7.98
CA TRP A 182 -8.27 -8.13 -7.40
C TRP A 182 -7.09 -7.32 -6.86
N GLY A 183 -6.58 -7.70 -5.70
CA GLY A 183 -5.56 -6.96 -4.95
C GLY A 183 -6.09 -5.71 -4.21
N GLY A 184 -7.41 -5.45 -4.28
CA GLY A 184 -8.10 -4.40 -3.53
C GLY A 184 -7.50 -3.01 -3.70
N VAL A 185 -7.49 -2.21 -2.62
CA VAL A 185 -7.05 -0.80 -2.68
C VAL A 185 -5.57 -0.67 -3.05
N CYS A 186 -4.66 -1.43 -2.43
CA CYS A 186 -3.21 -1.28 -2.63
C CYS A 186 -2.80 -1.45 -4.11
N LEU A 187 -3.46 -2.36 -4.81
CA LEU A 187 -3.20 -2.63 -6.23
C LEU A 187 -3.93 -1.65 -7.16
N ASN A 188 -5.19 -1.30 -6.88
CA ASN A 188 -6.02 -0.57 -7.86
C ASN A 188 -6.09 0.96 -7.63
N THR A 189 -5.98 1.45 -6.39
CA THR A 189 -6.07 2.89 -6.04
C THR A 189 -5.16 3.32 -4.88
N GLY A 190 -4.04 2.62 -4.69
CA GLY A 190 -3.09 2.84 -3.60
C GLY A 190 -1.65 2.64 -4.04
N CYS A 191 -0.93 1.78 -3.34
CA CYS A 191 0.50 1.48 -3.52
C CYS A 191 0.96 1.49 -5.00
N ILE A 192 0.51 0.52 -5.80
CA ILE A 192 1.03 0.27 -7.14
C ILE A 192 0.84 1.46 -8.10
N PRO A 193 -0.36 2.06 -8.25
CA PRO A 193 -0.52 3.21 -9.13
C PRO A 193 0.22 4.46 -8.62
N THR A 194 0.30 4.71 -7.31
CA THR A 194 1.06 5.86 -6.80
C THR A 194 2.55 5.69 -7.08
N LYS A 195 3.11 4.49 -6.90
CA LYS A 195 4.52 4.20 -7.21
C LYS A 195 4.80 4.27 -8.71
N ALA A 196 3.84 3.90 -9.55
CA ALA A 196 3.94 4.09 -11.00
C ALA A 196 4.02 5.58 -11.41
N LEU A 197 3.24 6.46 -10.77
CA LEU A 197 3.33 7.91 -11.01
C LEU A 197 4.60 8.52 -10.41
N LEU A 198 4.98 8.14 -9.18
CA LEU A 198 6.19 8.63 -8.50
C LEU A 198 7.46 8.36 -9.31
N LYS A 199 7.67 7.15 -9.85
CA LYS A 199 8.85 6.92 -10.71
C LYS A 199 8.79 7.73 -12.00
N SER A 200 7.60 7.99 -12.55
CA SER A 200 7.48 8.86 -13.72
C SER A 200 7.82 10.32 -13.40
N THR A 201 7.49 10.83 -12.21
CA THR A 201 7.89 12.20 -11.81
C THR A 201 9.33 12.29 -11.35
N GLU A 202 9.89 11.23 -10.76
CA GLU A 202 11.32 11.11 -10.50
C GLU A 202 12.13 11.23 -11.79
N MET A 203 11.73 10.59 -12.91
CA MET A 203 12.39 10.81 -14.21
C MET A 203 12.34 12.29 -14.67
N ILE A 204 11.27 13.03 -14.37
CA ILE A 204 11.17 14.46 -14.67
C ILE A 204 12.17 15.25 -13.81
N TYR A 205 12.35 14.88 -12.53
CA TYR A 205 13.35 15.47 -11.63
C TYR A 205 14.79 15.14 -12.06
N GLU A 206 15.06 13.88 -12.43
CA GLU A 206 16.35 13.44 -12.98
C GLU A 206 16.71 14.26 -14.24
N VAL A 207 15.80 14.42 -15.21
CA VAL A 207 16.04 15.23 -16.42
C VAL A 207 16.24 16.71 -16.08
N LYS A 208 15.45 17.28 -15.15
CA LYS A 208 15.62 18.66 -14.67
C LYS A 208 16.94 18.87 -13.91
N THR A 209 17.58 17.82 -13.42
CA THR A 209 18.84 17.89 -12.64
C THR A 209 20.04 17.20 -13.32
N ALA A 210 19.89 16.75 -14.56
CA ALA A 210 20.84 15.91 -15.29
C ALA A 210 22.26 16.53 -15.44
N SER A 211 22.37 17.86 -15.43
CA SER A 211 23.65 18.58 -15.43
C SER A 211 24.53 18.27 -14.21
N LYS A 212 23.94 17.89 -13.07
CA LYS A 212 24.66 17.45 -11.85
C LYS A 212 25.56 16.24 -12.11
N TYR A 213 25.22 15.39 -13.09
CA TYR A 213 25.98 14.19 -13.46
C TYR A 213 27.10 14.48 -14.49
N GLY A 214 27.46 15.74 -14.71
CA GLY A 214 28.47 16.15 -15.70
C GLY A 214 27.99 16.09 -17.15
N LEU A 215 26.69 15.85 -17.39
CA LEU A 215 26.11 15.86 -18.73
C LEU A 215 26.01 17.31 -19.25
N VAL A 216 26.35 17.51 -20.53
CA VAL A 216 26.31 18.83 -21.18
C VAL A 216 25.28 18.82 -22.30
N ALA A 217 24.12 19.43 -22.03
CA ALA A 217 23.05 19.65 -23.01
C ALA A 217 22.29 20.96 -22.70
N ASN A 218 21.39 21.37 -23.59
CA ASN A 218 20.53 22.54 -23.39
C ASN A 218 19.35 22.20 -22.44
N PHE A 219 19.63 21.76 -21.21
CA PHE A 219 18.59 21.32 -20.26
C PHE A 219 17.54 22.41 -19.97
N ASP A 220 17.95 23.67 -19.86
CA ASP A 220 17.06 24.83 -19.66
C ASP A 220 16.08 25.09 -20.84
N LYS A 221 16.30 24.44 -21.98
CA LYS A 221 15.42 24.50 -23.16
C LYS A 221 14.52 23.27 -23.31
N ILE A 222 14.67 22.25 -22.46
CA ILE A 222 13.76 21.10 -22.43
C ILE A 222 12.43 21.58 -21.84
N LYS A 223 11.38 21.49 -22.64
CA LYS A 223 10.00 21.74 -22.20
C LYS A 223 9.24 20.43 -22.27
N PHE A 224 8.65 20.03 -21.14
CA PHE A 224 7.65 18.98 -21.13
C PHE A 224 6.31 19.57 -21.55
N ASP A 225 5.56 18.84 -22.37
CA ASP A 225 4.13 19.06 -22.59
C ASP A 225 3.42 18.46 -21.37
N GLU A 226 3.09 19.29 -20.37
CA GLU A 226 2.64 18.84 -19.04
C GLU A 226 1.32 18.06 -19.12
N GLU A 227 0.34 18.56 -19.88
CA GLU A 227 -0.97 17.93 -20.08
C GLU A 227 -0.87 16.59 -20.83
N LYS A 228 -0.03 16.49 -21.86
CA LYS A 228 0.21 15.22 -22.56
C LYS A 228 1.02 14.25 -21.71
N THR A 229 2.07 14.73 -21.04
CA THR A 229 2.91 13.91 -20.16
C THR A 229 2.07 13.30 -19.03
N TRP A 230 1.15 14.08 -18.45
CA TRP A 230 0.19 13.59 -17.46
C TRP A 230 -0.68 12.44 -17.98
N LYS A 231 -1.20 12.55 -19.22
CA LYS A 231 -2.00 11.50 -19.86
C LYS A 231 -1.21 10.23 -20.15
N GLU A 232 0.01 10.36 -20.67
CA GLU A 232 0.91 9.21 -20.89
C GLU A 232 1.34 8.55 -19.56
N MET A 233 1.58 9.34 -18.50
CA MET A 233 1.82 8.83 -17.15
C MET A 233 0.63 8.02 -16.62
N HIS A 234 -0.59 8.51 -16.83
CA HIS A 234 -1.81 7.80 -16.45
C HIS A 234 -2.06 6.54 -17.28
N LEU A 235 -1.76 6.55 -18.59
CA LEU A 235 -1.81 5.36 -19.44
C LEU A 235 -0.78 4.30 -18.98
N ARG A 236 0.45 4.72 -18.65
CA ARG A 236 1.48 3.84 -18.06
C ARG A 236 1.04 3.24 -16.74
N LYS A 237 0.45 4.06 -15.85
CA LYS A 237 -0.14 3.65 -14.56
C LYS A 237 -1.22 2.60 -14.76
N GLU A 238 -2.16 2.82 -15.68
CA GLU A 238 -3.26 1.88 -15.98
C GLU A 238 -2.71 0.56 -16.54
N GLY A 239 -1.71 0.58 -17.43
CA GLY A 239 -1.02 -0.62 -17.91
C GLY A 239 -0.35 -1.44 -16.78
N VAL A 240 0.32 -0.77 -15.82
CA VAL A 240 0.93 -1.43 -14.66
C VAL A 240 -0.13 -2.04 -13.73
N VAL A 241 -1.19 -1.30 -13.39
CA VAL A 241 -2.29 -1.80 -12.55
C VAL A 241 -2.96 -3.00 -13.19
N ASN A 242 -3.29 -2.92 -14.48
CA ASN A 242 -3.95 -4.01 -15.21
C ASN A 242 -3.08 -5.28 -15.25
N LYS A 243 -1.76 -5.15 -15.51
CA LYS A 243 -0.84 -6.30 -15.53
C LYS A 243 -0.78 -6.99 -14.16
N VAL A 244 -0.63 -6.24 -13.07
CA VAL A 244 -0.46 -6.82 -11.73
C VAL A 244 -1.79 -7.32 -11.17
N SER A 245 -2.91 -6.62 -11.39
CA SER A 245 -4.27 -7.03 -11.00
C SER A 245 -4.70 -8.31 -11.72
N GLY A 246 -4.46 -8.40 -13.03
CA GLY A 246 -4.65 -9.64 -13.80
C GLY A 246 -3.74 -10.78 -13.32
N SER A 247 -2.51 -10.49 -12.90
CA SER A 247 -1.61 -11.52 -12.35
C SER A 247 -2.11 -12.07 -11.01
N VAL A 248 -2.69 -11.24 -10.13
CA VAL A 248 -3.33 -11.71 -8.88
C VAL A 248 -4.57 -12.57 -9.19
N ARG A 249 -5.42 -12.16 -10.15
CA ARG A 249 -6.58 -12.99 -10.56
C ARG A 249 -6.13 -14.36 -11.11
N ASN A 250 -5.11 -14.38 -11.96
CA ASN A 250 -4.60 -15.61 -12.57
C ASN A 250 -3.94 -16.53 -11.53
N LEU A 251 -3.22 -15.97 -10.54
CA LEU A 251 -2.72 -16.73 -9.38
C LEU A 251 -3.87 -17.40 -8.61
N MET A 252 -4.97 -16.67 -8.41
CA MET A 252 -6.13 -17.18 -7.68
C MET A 252 -6.92 -18.25 -8.44
N LEU A 253 -6.86 -18.32 -9.77
CA LEU A 253 -7.37 -19.49 -10.51
C LEU A 253 -6.64 -20.78 -10.12
N GLY A 254 -5.33 -20.71 -9.85
CA GLY A 254 -4.52 -21.84 -9.38
C GLY A 254 -4.61 -22.12 -7.87
N SER A 255 -5.41 -21.36 -7.10
CA SER A 255 -5.43 -21.43 -5.63
C SER A 255 -6.24 -22.58 -5.03
N LYS A 256 -6.98 -23.35 -5.86
CA LYS A 256 -8.01 -24.32 -5.45
C LYS A 256 -9.21 -23.71 -4.68
N CYS A 257 -9.34 -22.39 -4.64
CA CYS A 257 -10.50 -21.72 -4.04
C CYS A 257 -11.68 -21.65 -5.00
N LYS A 258 -12.90 -21.67 -4.47
CA LYS A 258 -14.07 -21.12 -5.16
C LYS A 258 -13.95 -19.60 -5.17
N ILE A 259 -14.29 -18.96 -6.29
CA ILE A 259 -14.28 -17.51 -6.46
C ILE A 259 -15.71 -17.03 -6.70
N LEU A 260 -16.10 -15.93 -6.06
CA LEU A 260 -17.32 -15.17 -6.40
C LEU A 260 -16.98 -13.68 -6.56
N GLU A 261 -17.15 -13.16 -7.78
CA GLU A 261 -16.98 -11.74 -8.11
C GLU A 261 -18.33 -11.02 -7.90
N ALA A 262 -18.64 -10.67 -6.64
CA ALA A 262 -19.90 -10.06 -6.18
C ALA A 262 -19.75 -9.41 -4.78
N GLU A 263 -20.75 -8.62 -4.35
CA GLU A 263 -20.80 -8.10 -2.98
C GLU A 263 -21.29 -9.14 -1.97
N ALA A 264 -20.54 -9.30 -0.88
CA ALA A 264 -20.91 -10.11 0.27
C ALA A 264 -21.59 -9.25 1.35
N LYS A 265 -22.71 -9.74 1.88
CA LYS A 265 -23.46 -9.14 2.98
C LYS A 265 -23.49 -10.11 4.15
N PHE A 266 -23.05 -9.67 5.33
CA PHE A 266 -23.09 -10.49 6.55
C PHE A 266 -24.54 -10.69 7.01
N VAL A 267 -24.97 -11.94 7.11
CA VAL A 267 -26.32 -12.32 7.59
C VAL A 267 -26.26 -13.12 8.89
N GLY A 268 -25.16 -13.84 9.10
CA GLY A 268 -24.69 -14.35 10.39
C GLY A 268 -23.19 -14.09 10.55
N ALA A 269 -22.61 -14.43 11.69
CA ALA A 269 -21.20 -14.17 11.97
C ALA A 269 -20.26 -15.07 11.13
N ARG A 270 -20.75 -16.24 10.70
CA ARG A 270 -20.04 -17.16 9.79
C ARG A 270 -20.80 -17.37 8.48
N GLU A 271 -21.80 -16.53 8.19
CA GLU A 271 -22.69 -16.66 7.04
C GLU A 271 -22.80 -15.36 6.23
N ILE A 272 -22.49 -15.46 4.94
CA ILE A 272 -22.60 -14.35 3.98
C ILE A 272 -23.65 -14.64 2.92
N GLU A 273 -24.48 -13.64 2.63
CA GLU A 273 -25.35 -13.59 1.46
C GLU A 273 -24.56 -13.00 0.29
N VAL A 274 -24.52 -13.70 -0.85
CA VAL A 274 -23.88 -13.29 -2.10
C VAL A 274 -24.83 -13.64 -3.24
N ASN A 275 -25.24 -12.65 -4.04
CA ASN A 275 -26.22 -12.82 -5.13
C ASN A 275 -27.53 -13.55 -4.69
N GLY A 276 -28.02 -13.26 -3.48
CA GLY A 276 -29.22 -13.86 -2.91
C GLY A 276 -29.09 -15.32 -2.44
N LYS A 277 -27.89 -15.91 -2.49
CA LYS A 277 -27.56 -17.24 -1.93
C LYS A 277 -26.71 -17.08 -0.68
N VAL A 278 -26.95 -17.90 0.35
CA VAL A 278 -26.19 -17.83 1.61
C VAL A 278 -25.17 -18.95 1.70
N TYR A 279 -23.93 -18.59 2.04
CA TYR A 279 -22.79 -19.48 2.20
C TYR A 279 -22.31 -19.45 3.65
N ARG A 280 -22.01 -20.61 4.23
CA ARG A 280 -21.51 -20.74 5.62
C ARG A 280 -20.05 -21.19 5.64
N ALA A 281 -19.28 -20.66 6.58
CA ALA A 281 -17.93 -21.11 6.89
C ALA A 281 -17.85 -21.84 8.25
N LYS A 282 -16.87 -22.73 8.41
CA LYS A 282 -16.33 -23.08 9.74
C LYS A 282 -15.51 -21.91 10.29
N ASN A 283 -14.66 -21.33 9.44
CA ASN A 283 -13.83 -20.15 9.73
C ASN A 283 -14.08 -19.03 8.71
N LEU A 284 -14.39 -17.81 9.17
CA LEU A 284 -14.56 -16.64 8.30
C LEU A 284 -13.41 -15.64 8.53
N ILE A 285 -12.79 -15.17 7.45
CA ILE A 285 -11.69 -14.19 7.48
C ILE A 285 -12.16 -12.87 6.85
N LEU A 286 -12.18 -11.83 7.67
CA LEU A 286 -12.57 -10.46 7.29
C LEU A 286 -11.35 -9.73 6.72
N ALA A 287 -11.34 -9.52 5.40
CA ALA A 287 -10.27 -8.83 4.66
C ALA A 287 -10.82 -7.60 3.89
N THR A 288 -11.92 -7.01 4.38
CA THR A 288 -12.65 -5.87 3.79
C THR A 288 -11.82 -4.58 3.71
N GLY A 289 -10.76 -4.49 4.52
CA GLY A 289 -9.76 -3.42 4.44
C GLY A 289 -10.28 -2.07 4.93
N SER A 290 -9.94 -1.01 4.18
CA SER A 290 -10.20 0.39 4.58
C SER A 290 -10.55 1.29 3.39
N ARG A 291 -11.13 2.45 3.69
CA ARG A 291 -11.40 3.56 2.78
C ARG A 291 -10.69 4.85 3.24
N PRO A 292 -10.43 5.83 2.36
CA PRO A 292 -9.98 7.16 2.79
C PRO A 292 -10.98 7.78 3.77
N LYS A 293 -10.50 8.52 4.78
CA LYS A 293 -11.37 9.33 5.64
C LYS A 293 -11.85 10.55 4.85
N LYS A 294 -13.16 10.72 4.74
CA LYS A 294 -13.77 12.00 4.36
C LYS A 294 -13.87 12.91 5.58
N LEU A 295 -13.84 14.22 5.33
CA LEU A 295 -14.02 15.27 6.34
C LEU A 295 -15.45 15.85 6.31
N ASP A 296 -16.47 15.00 6.13
CA ASP A 296 -17.87 15.40 5.92
C ASP A 296 -18.49 16.20 7.09
N MET A 297 -17.85 16.22 8.26
CA MET A 297 -18.23 17.05 9.42
C MET A 297 -17.72 18.50 9.34
N ILE A 298 -16.84 18.84 8.39
CA ILE A 298 -16.40 20.21 8.14
C ILE A 298 -17.40 20.90 7.20
N PRO A 299 -17.92 22.11 7.52
CA PRO A 299 -18.93 22.77 6.70
C PRO A 299 -18.55 22.88 5.21
N GLY A 300 -19.47 22.45 4.34
CA GLY A 300 -19.32 22.48 2.88
C GLY A 300 -18.45 21.37 2.29
N PHE A 301 -17.80 20.52 3.09
CA PHE A 301 -16.93 19.47 2.55
C PHE A 301 -17.70 18.38 1.81
N LYS A 302 -18.87 18.00 2.32
CA LYS A 302 -19.74 17.00 1.70
C LYS A 302 -20.14 17.43 0.29
N GLU A 303 -20.61 18.67 0.15
CA GLU A 303 -20.97 19.33 -1.10
C GLU A 303 -19.74 19.45 -2.02
N GLY A 304 -18.57 19.78 -1.46
CA GLY A 304 -17.30 19.82 -2.19
C GLY A 304 -16.90 18.45 -2.78
N TYR A 305 -17.13 17.34 -2.07
CA TYR A 305 -16.95 15.99 -2.60
C TYR A 305 -17.99 15.65 -3.68
N GLU A 306 -19.27 16.00 -3.47
CA GLU A 306 -20.35 15.76 -4.44
C GLU A 306 -20.14 16.54 -5.76
N GLN A 307 -19.51 17.73 -5.69
CA GLN A 307 -19.09 18.53 -6.83
C GLN A 307 -17.77 18.08 -7.48
N GLY A 308 -17.07 17.09 -6.92
CA GLY A 308 -15.73 16.66 -7.37
C GLY A 308 -14.63 17.73 -7.20
N LYS A 309 -14.89 18.78 -6.42
CA LYS A 309 -13.92 19.85 -6.10
C LYS A 309 -12.98 19.46 -4.97
N ILE A 310 -13.51 18.71 -4.01
CA ILE A 310 -12.73 18.01 -3.00
C ILE A 310 -12.68 16.53 -3.39
N VAL A 311 -11.51 15.92 -3.30
CA VAL A 311 -11.25 14.52 -3.64
C VAL A 311 -10.51 13.81 -2.52
N THR A 312 -10.62 12.48 -2.49
CA THR A 312 -9.73 11.63 -1.69
C THR A 312 -8.62 11.07 -2.57
N SER A 313 -7.71 10.27 -1.99
CA SER A 313 -6.68 9.57 -2.76
C SER A 313 -7.25 8.63 -3.84
N ARG A 314 -8.50 8.14 -3.69
CA ARG A 314 -9.15 7.22 -4.64
C ARG A 314 -9.50 7.91 -5.96
N GLU A 315 -9.89 9.17 -5.92
CA GLU A 315 -10.21 9.96 -7.10
C GLU A 315 -8.94 10.64 -7.64
N ALA A 316 -8.09 11.19 -6.77
CA ALA A 316 -6.84 11.85 -7.15
C ALA A 316 -5.88 10.92 -7.93
N ILE A 317 -5.78 9.63 -7.56
CA ILE A 317 -4.93 8.65 -8.29
C ILE A 317 -5.45 8.31 -9.70
N ASN A 318 -6.63 8.80 -10.06
CA ASN A 318 -7.29 8.58 -11.34
C ASN A 318 -7.70 9.90 -12.02
N TYR A 319 -7.16 11.05 -11.58
CA TYR A 319 -7.44 12.39 -12.11
C TYR A 319 -6.76 12.62 -13.47
N LYS A 320 -7.07 11.80 -14.48
CA LYS A 320 -6.26 11.64 -15.70
C LYS A 320 -6.58 12.58 -16.85
N GLU A 321 -7.78 13.14 -16.87
CA GLU A 321 -8.31 13.83 -18.06
C GLU A 321 -7.65 15.20 -18.33
N LYS A 322 -7.06 15.80 -17.29
CA LYS A 322 -6.35 17.08 -17.30
C LYS A 322 -5.46 17.18 -16.06
N LEU A 323 -4.29 17.82 -16.15
CA LEU A 323 -3.51 18.23 -15.00
C LEU A 323 -4.19 19.45 -14.31
N PRO A 324 -4.43 19.44 -12.98
CA PRO A 324 -4.95 20.62 -12.29
C PRO A 324 -3.84 21.68 -12.17
N LYS A 325 -4.15 22.95 -12.44
CA LYS A 325 -3.17 24.05 -12.35
C LYS A 325 -2.78 24.38 -10.91
N SER A 326 -3.68 24.14 -9.97
CA SER A 326 -3.45 24.31 -8.54
C SER A 326 -4.15 23.23 -7.73
N LEU A 327 -3.44 22.73 -6.72
CA LEU A 327 -3.91 21.70 -5.79
C LEU A 327 -3.60 22.13 -4.35
N VAL A 328 -4.61 22.04 -3.49
CA VAL A 328 -4.41 22.11 -2.03
C VAL A 328 -4.51 20.70 -1.43
N ILE A 329 -3.52 20.29 -0.66
CA ILE A 329 -3.50 18.98 0.02
C ILE A 329 -3.70 19.20 1.52
N ILE A 330 -4.73 18.58 2.10
CA ILE A 330 -5.05 18.62 3.52
C ILE A 330 -4.52 17.34 4.18
N GLY A 331 -3.44 17.46 4.96
CA GLY A 331 -2.81 16.37 5.72
C GLY A 331 -1.45 15.94 5.17
N GLY A 332 -0.38 16.32 5.87
CA GLY A 332 1.03 15.97 5.65
C GLY A 332 1.45 14.58 6.13
N GLY A 333 0.56 13.59 6.01
CA GLY A 333 0.90 12.17 6.17
C GLY A 333 1.47 11.56 4.89
N VAL A 334 1.88 10.28 4.94
CA VAL A 334 2.50 9.52 3.83
C VAL A 334 1.81 9.77 2.48
N ILE A 335 0.48 9.65 2.45
CA ILE A 335 -0.33 9.85 1.23
C ILE A 335 -0.19 11.28 0.71
N GLY A 336 -0.37 12.29 1.55
CA GLY A 336 -0.29 13.70 1.14
C GLY A 336 1.10 14.10 0.67
N VAL A 337 2.14 13.55 1.30
CA VAL A 337 3.55 13.75 0.92
C VAL A 337 3.86 13.13 -0.45
N GLU A 338 3.43 11.89 -0.72
CA GLU A 338 3.62 11.27 -2.04
C GLU A 338 2.84 12.00 -3.14
N PHE A 339 1.58 12.40 -2.89
CA PHE A 339 0.81 13.17 -3.87
C PHE A 339 1.37 14.58 -4.12
N ALA A 340 1.99 15.21 -3.10
CA ALA A 340 2.64 16.50 -3.28
C ALA A 340 3.78 16.43 -4.31
N GLN A 341 4.63 15.40 -4.24
CA GLN A 341 5.65 15.16 -5.26
C GLN A 341 5.02 14.90 -6.63
N VAL A 342 4.03 14.00 -6.72
CA VAL A 342 3.40 13.64 -8.01
C VAL A 342 2.83 14.85 -8.73
N PHE A 343 2.01 15.67 -8.06
CA PHE A 343 1.41 16.83 -8.72
C PHE A 343 2.42 17.96 -8.98
N SER A 344 3.31 18.27 -8.03
CA SER A 344 4.26 19.39 -8.17
C SER A 344 5.28 19.17 -9.29
N LEU A 345 5.85 17.97 -9.39
CA LEU A 345 6.83 17.67 -10.44
C LEU A 345 6.21 17.56 -11.84
N SER A 346 4.93 17.21 -11.94
CA SER A 346 4.16 17.20 -13.19
C SER A 346 3.72 18.58 -13.68
N GLY A 347 3.74 19.63 -12.84
CA GLY A 347 3.47 21.02 -13.22
C GLY A 347 2.41 21.76 -12.37
N THR A 348 1.69 21.07 -11.48
CA THR A 348 0.67 21.69 -10.62
C THR A 348 1.30 22.57 -9.54
N LYS A 349 0.76 23.78 -9.29
CA LYS A 349 1.10 24.52 -8.05
C LYS A 349 0.48 23.79 -6.84
N VAL A 350 1.30 23.14 -6.01
CA VAL A 350 0.85 22.43 -4.81
C VAL A 350 1.07 23.26 -3.55
N THR A 351 0.01 23.44 -2.75
CA THR A 351 0.09 23.93 -1.37
C THR A 351 -0.38 22.82 -0.41
N LEU A 352 0.48 22.34 0.47
CA LEU A 352 0.19 21.31 1.45
C LEU A 352 -0.01 21.92 2.85
N LEU A 353 -1.17 21.65 3.43
CA LEU A 353 -1.61 22.11 4.75
C LEU A 353 -1.45 20.98 5.77
N GLN A 354 -0.70 21.23 6.84
CA GLN A 354 -0.51 20.29 7.95
C GLN A 354 -0.94 20.94 9.27
N ASN A 355 -1.72 20.21 10.07
CA ASN A 355 -2.31 20.70 11.33
C ASN A 355 -1.36 20.65 12.54
N THR A 356 -0.15 20.09 12.37
CA THR A 356 0.92 20.08 13.38
C THR A 356 2.14 20.88 12.89
N ASP A 357 3.16 20.99 13.74
CA ASP A 357 4.42 21.69 13.49
C ASP A 357 5.34 21.00 12.46
N ARG A 358 5.13 19.69 12.24
CA ARG A 358 5.95 18.83 11.37
C ARG A 358 5.12 17.95 10.43
N LEU A 359 5.68 17.61 9.26
CA LEU A 359 5.17 16.53 8.41
C LEU A 359 5.44 15.17 9.07
N LEU A 360 4.71 14.14 8.65
CA LEU A 360 4.92 12.75 9.07
C LEU A 360 5.01 12.60 10.61
N PRO A 361 4.02 13.11 11.38
CA PRO A 361 4.17 13.34 12.82
C PRO A 361 4.45 12.09 13.67
N GLY A 362 4.07 10.89 13.19
CA GLY A 362 4.41 9.59 13.77
C GLY A 362 5.73 8.97 13.27
N SER A 363 6.72 9.81 12.95
CA SER A 363 8.10 9.42 12.63
C SER A 363 9.08 10.38 13.32
N ASP A 364 10.39 10.09 13.24
CA ASP A 364 11.42 10.94 13.85
C ASP A 364 11.35 12.39 13.34
N ALA A 365 11.55 13.37 14.23
CA ALA A 365 11.44 14.78 13.88
C ALA A 365 12.44 15.23 12.80
N GLU A 366 13.55 14.51 12.60
CA GLU A 366 14.49 14.75 11.51
C GLU A 366 13.97 14.25 10.15
N VAL A 367 13.17 13.17 10.14
CA VAL A 367 12.50 12.64 8.94
C VAL A 367 11.44 13.62 8.44
N GLY A 368 10.58 14.12 9.34
CA GLY A 368 9.57 15.13 9.00
C GLY A 368 10.19 16.43 8.45
N LYS A 369 11.37 16.83 8.94
CA LYS A 369 12.14 17.96 8.41
C LYS A 369 12.74 17.68 7.04
N ALA A 370 13.30 16.49 6.82
CA ALA A 370 13.87 16.11 5.54
C ALA A 370 12.80 16.03 4.43
N ALA A 371 11.65 15.43 4.72
CA ALA A 371 10.50 15.44 3.82
C ALA A 371 10.04 16.88 3.49
N ALA A 372 9.99 17.77 4.49
CA ALA A 372 9.61 19.17 4.29
C ALA A 372 10.65 19.98 3.48
N LYS A 373 11.93 19.61 3.51
CA LYS A 373 12.95 20.14 2.59
C LYS A 373 12.70 19.63 1.17
N ALA A 374 12.65 18.30 0.98
CA ALA A 374 12.52 17.66 -0.32
C ALA A 374 11.31 18.19 -1.11
N LEU A 375 10.14 18.29 -0.47
CA LEU A 375 8.94 18.85 -1.10
C LEU A 375 9.11 20.34 -1.50
N LYS A 376 9.79 21.17 -0.69
CA LYS A 376 10.07 22.57 -1.04
C LYS A 376 11.03 22.70 -2.21
N ASP A 377 12.03 21.84 -2.31
CA ASP A 377 12.96 21.78 -3.45
C ASP A 377 12.26 21.28 -4.74
N MET A 378 11.09 20.64 -4.62
CA MET A 378 10.19 20.30 -5.72
C MET A 378 9.12 21.36 -6.01
N GLY A 379 9.17 22.53 -5.35
CA GLY A 379 8.24 23.64 -5.54
C GLY A 379 6.95 23.60 -4.71
N VAL A 380 6.82 22.65 -3.77
CA VAL A 380 5.64 22.56 -2.89
C VAL A 380 5.69 23.61 -1.79
N GLU A 381 4.63 24.40 -1.67
CA GLU A 381 4.38 25.28 -0.54
C GLU A 381 3.88 24.43 0.64
N VAL A 382 4.60 24.42 1.77
CA VAL A 382 4.24 23.62 2.96
C VAL A 382 3.94 24.53 4.14
N LEU A 383 2.70 24.49 4.63
CA LEU A 383 2.17 25.29 5.73
C LEU A 383 1.88 24.39 6.94
N PHE A 384 2.34 24.81 8.12
CA PHE A 384 2.26 24.07 9.38
C PHE A 384 1.30 24.73 10.38
N ASN A 385 0.83 23.97 11.37
CA ASN A 385 -0.16 24.41 12.37
C ASN A 385 -1.47 24.95 11.75
N VAL A 386 -1.84 24.47 10.56
CA VAL A 386 -3.02 24.92 9.81
C VAL A 386 -4.27 24.19 10.26
N GLN A 387 -5.27 24.95 10.68
CA GLN A 387 -6.61 24.42 11.00
C GLN A 387 -7.55 24.64 9.81
N THR A 388 -8.17 23.59 9.29
CA THR A 388 -9.14 23.71 8.18
C THR A 388 -10.54 24.02 8.73
N ASN A 389 -11.19 25.07 8.23
CA ASN A 389 -12.41 25.63 8.81
C ASN A 389 -13.68 25.25 8.02
N LYS A 390 -13.71 25.50 6.70
CA LYS A 390 -14.87 25.26 5.81
C LYS A 390 -14.47 25.25 4.33
N PHE A 391 -15.37 24.76 3.48
CA PHE A 391 -15.34 24.97 2.03
C PHE A 391 -16.59 25.75 1.61
N GLU A 392 -16.45 26.86 0.90
CA GLU A 392 -17.56 27.74 0.54
C GLU A 392 -17.27 28.50 -0.76
N ASN A 393 -18.25 28.63 -1.64
CA ASN A 393 -18.13 29.37 -2.92
C ASN A 393 -16.89 29.01 -3.76
N GLY A 394 -16.48 27.74 -3.75
CA GLY A 394 -15.31 27.24 -4.48
C GLY A 394 -13.97 27.44 -3.77
N LYS A 395 -13.95 28.03 -2.56
CA LYS A 395 -12.74 28.34 -1.79
C LYS A 395 -12.66 27.49 -0.53
N LEU A 396 -11.44 27.09 -0.19
CA LEU A 396 -11.11 26.48 1.10
C LEU A 396 -10.71 27.58 2.08
N TYR A 397 -11.29 27.55 3.27
CA TYR A 397 -10.97 28.47 4.35
C TYR A 397 -10.21 27.73 5.45
N TYR A 398 -9.09 28.29 5.90
CA TYR A 398 -8.25 27.74 6.95
C TYR A 398 -7.66 28.83 7.83
N THR A 399 -7.41 28.52 9.12
CA THR A 399 -6.70 29.42 10.04
C THR A 399 -5.20 29.12 10.01
N LEU A 400 -4.40 30.17 9.88
CA LEU A 400 -2.94 30.20 10.07
C LEU A 400 -2.58 31.46 10.85
N ASP A 401 -1.72 31.35 11.87
CA ASP A 401 -1.31 32.47 12.75
C ASP A 401 -2.49 33.33 13.25
N SER A 402 -3.56 32.66 13.69
CA SER A 402 -4.84 33.23 14.15
C SER A 402 -5.63 34.06 13.13
N LYS A 403 -5.26 34.02 11.83
CA LYS A 403 -5.97 34.67 10.72
C LYS A 403 -6.65 33.61 9.86
N GLU A 404 -7.90 33.84 9.47
CA GLU A 404 -8.52 33.04 8.41
C GLU A 404 -7.96 33.46 7.04
N VAL A 405 -7.62 32.46 6.22
CA VAL A 405 -7.12 32.59 4.86
C VAL A 405 -8.05 31.79 3.94
N ALA A 406 -8.53 32.44 2.88
CA ALA A 406 -9.31 31.80 1.82
C ALA A 406 -8.40 31.48 0.63
N VAL A 407 -8.26 30.22 0.25
CA VAL A 407 -7.52 29.76 -0.94
C VAL A 407 -8.45 29.18 -1.98
N GLU A 408 -8.22 29.54 -3.24
CA GLU A 408 -8.94 29.02 -4.41
C GLU A 408 -8.01 28.07 -5.18
N ALA A 409 -8.49 26.87 -5.51
CA ALA A 409 -7.71 25.85 -6.21
C ALA A 409 -8.56 25.15 -7.28
N GLU A 410 -7.93 24.64 -8.34
CA GLU A 410 -8.67 23.81 -9.32
C GLU A 410 -9.18 22.51 -8.67
N LEU A 411 -8.40 21.95 -7.72
CA LEU A 411 -8.66 20.71 -6.98
C LEU A 411 -8.22 20.80 -5.49
N ILE A 412 -8.89 20.09 -4.59
CA ILE A 412 -8.50 19.94 -3.17
C ILE A 412 -8.43 18.44 -2.80
N LEU A 413 -7.30 17.96 -2.29
CA LEU A 413 -7.12 16.57 -1.85
C LEU A 413 -7.15 16.44 -0.31
N THR A 414 -8.09 15.67 0.22
CA THR A 414 -8.04 15.23 1.64
C THR A 414 -7.23 13.96 1.79
N ALA A 415 -6.13 14.04 2.55
CA ALA A 415 -5.18 12.95 2.82
C ALA A 415 -5.06 12.63 4.33
N THR A 416 -6.09 12.95 5.12
CA THR A 416 -6.18 12.83 6.59
C THR A 416 -6.37 11.39 7.11
N GLY A 417 -5.68 10.42 6.49
CA GLY A 417 -5.72 9.01 6.87
C GLY A 417 -6.91 8.22 6.34
N ARG A 418 -7.16 7.06 6.97
CA ARG A 418 -8.06 6.00 6.48
C ARG A 418 -8.95 5.48 7.61
N ALA A 419 -10.07 4.86 7.24
CA ALA A 419 -11.06 4.27 8.14
C ALA A 419 -11.35 2.81 7.72
N PRO A 420 -11.51 1.87 8.68
CA PRO A 420 -11.96 0.50 8.41
C PRO A 420 -13.24 0.42 7.57
N VAL A 421 -13.43 -0.71 6.88
CA VAL A 421 -14.69 -1.09 6.21
C VAL A 421 -15.33 -2.20 7.04
N SER A 422 -16.21 -1.81 7.96
CA SER A 422 -16.75 -2.66 9.04
C SER A 422 -18.29 -2.71 9.06
N GLU A 423 -18.94 -2.22 8.00
CA GLU A 423 -20.39 -2.18 7.87
C GLU A 423 -21.04 -3.57 8.00
N GLY A 424 -22.06 -3.71 8.84
CA GLY A 424 -22.79 -4.97 9.07
C GLY A 424 -22.14 -5.95 10.05
N LEU A 425 -20.92 -5.67 10.54
CA LEU A 425 -20.18 -6.59 11.42
C LEU A 425 -20.71 -6.57 12.86
N ALA A 426 -21.08 -5.40 13.38
CA ALA A 426 -21.67 -5.27 14.72
C ALA A 426 -23.05 -5.96 14.79
N GLU A 427 -23.81 -5.88 13.70
CA GLU A 427 -25.15 -6.47 13.54
C GLU A 427 -25.13 -8.01 13.42
N VAL A 428 -23.95 -8.64 13.36
CA VAL A 428 -23.73 -10.08 13.51
C VAL A 428 -22.96 -10.47 14.77
N GLY A 429 -22.59 -9.51 15.63
CA GLY A 429 -22.00 -9.75 16.95
C GLY A 429 -20.48 -9.54 17.05
N ILE A 430 -19.82 -9.00 16.02
CA ILE A 430 -18.38 -8.71 16.07
C ILE A 430 -18.15 -7.38 16.82
N LYS A 431 -17.27 -7.38 17.82
CA LYS A 431 -16.94 -6.20 18.63
C LYS A 431 -16.05 -5.25 17.83
N LEU A 432 -16.53 -4.01 17.66
CA LEU A 432 -15.80 -2.92 17.03
C LEU A 432 -15.23 -1.94 18.08
N GLY A 433 -14.09 -1.34 17.77
CA GLY A 433 -13.45 -0.32 18.59
C GLY A 433 -13.88 1.12 18.27
N LYS A 434 -13.08 2.09 18.73
CA LYS A 434 -13.46 3.53 18.76
C LYS A 434 -13.47 4.22 17.40
N ILE A 435 -12.79 3.65 16.41
CA ILE A 435 -12.75 4.12 15.02
C ILE A 435 -13.42 3.13 14.06
N ASN A 436 -14.26 2.24 14.60
CA ASN A 436 -14.92 1.11 13.93
C ASN A 436 -13.96 0.02 13.42
N GLU A 437 -12.77 -0.07 14.02
CA GLU A 437 -11.82 -1.17 13.82
C GLU A 437 -12.37 -2.48 14.39
N VAL A 438 -12.17 -3.59 13.69
CA VAL A 438 -12.49 -4.92 14.22
C VAL A 438 -11.44 -5.30 15.26
N LEU A 439 -11.88 -5.54 16.49
CA LEU A 439 -10.97 -5.92 17.58
C LEU A 439 -10.52 -7.37 17.39
N VAL A 440 -9.20 -7.59 17.42
CA VAL A 440 -8.59 -8.92 17.29
C VAL A 440 -7.45 -9.15 18.28
N ASP A 441 -7.23 -10.42 18.62
CA ASP A 441 -6.09 -10.87 19.42
C ASP A 441 -4.81 -11.08 18.59
N LYS A 442 -3.75 -11.57 19.23
CA LYS A 442 -2.45 -11.89 18.59
C LYS A 442 -2.53 -13.02 17.55
N HIS A 443 -3.63 -13.77 17.51
CA HIS A 443 -3.91 -14.83 16.54
C HIS A 443 -4.84 -14.35 15.41
N GLN A 444 -5.11 -13.03 15.35
CA GLN A 444 -6.05 -12.38 14.43
C GLN A 444 -7.52 -12.83 14.60
N ARG A 445 -7.86 -13.43 15.74
CA ARG A 445 -9.22 -13.87 16.10
C ARG A 445 -10.02 -12.71 16.67
N THR A 446 -11.28 -12.61 16.28
CA THR A 446 -12.26 -11.69 16.90
C THR A 446 -12.83 -12.30 18.19
N ASN A 447 -13.77 -11.61 18.84
CA ASN A 447 -14.57 -12.18 19.94
C ASN A 447 -15.48 -13.36 19.55
N VAL A 448 -15.67 -13.60 18.24
CA VAL A 448 -16.56 -14.66 17.75
C VAL A 448 -15.76 -15.88 17.30
N ARG A 449 -16.15 -17.05 17.79
CA ARG A 449 -15.49 -18.33 17.53
C ARG A 449 -15.53 -18.68 16.03
N GLY A 450 -14.34 -18.85 15.45
CA GLY A 450 -14.17 -19.08 14.02
C GLY A 450 -14.33 -17.82 13.16
N VAL A 451 -14.22 -16.61 13.72
CA VAL A 451 -14.18 -15.36 12.94
C VAL A 451 -12.89 -14.61 13.22
N TYR A 452 -12.15 -14.33 12.14
CA TYR A 452 -10.84 -13.68 12.12
C TYR A 452 -10.94 -12.37 11.33
N ALA A 453 -10.04 -11.42 11.56
CA ALA A 453 -9.94 -10.21 10.74
C ALA A 453 -8.47 -9.83 10.49
N ILE A 454 -8.16 -9.36 9.28
CA ILE A 454 -6.78 -9.17 8.82
C ILE A 454 -6.58 -7.87 8.04
N GLY A 455 -5.36 -7.29 8.14
CA GLY A 455 -5.03 -6.03 7.48
C GLY A 455 -5.85 -4.84 8.01
N ASP A 456 -6.05 -3.82 7.18
CA ASP A 456 -6.52 -2.50 7.61
C ASP A 456 -7.84 -2.47 8.41
N VAL A 457 -8.73 -3.47 8.27
CA VAL A 457 -9.99 -3.51 9.01
C VAL A 457 -9.77 -3.64 10.53
N THR A 458 -8.64 -4.22 10.94
CA THR A 458 -8.18 -4.32 12.33
C THR A 458 -7.59 -3.01 12.88
N ALA A 459 -7.25 -2.08 11.99
CA ALA A 459 -6.46 -0.87 12.25
C ALA A 459 -5.11 -1.06 12.98
N GLN A 460 -4.63 -2.29 13.24
CA GLN A 460 -3.38 -2.54 13.98
C GLN A 460 -2.17 -1.87 13.29
N ASN A 461 -2.02 -2.07 11.98
CA ASN A 461 -1.22 -1.21 11.12
C ASN A 461 -1.73 -1.33 9.66
N MET A 462 -2.03 -0.21 9.00
CA MET A 462 -2.68 -0.18 7.67
C MET A 462 -1.66 -0.25 6.53
N LEU A 463 -0.93 -1.37 6.46
CA LEU A 463 0.12 -1.63 5.47
C LEU A 463 -0.08 -2.98 4.77
N ALA A 464 0.25 -3.05 3.48
CA ALA A 464 0.02 -4.24 2.67
C ALA A 464 0.82 -5.47 3.13
N HIS A 465 2.07 -5.27 3.53
CA HIS A 465 2.92 -6.33 4.09
C HIS A 465 2.48 -6.79 5.49
N VAL A 466 1.88 -5.89 6.28
CA VAL A 466 1.21 -6.27 7.53
C VAL A 466 -0.01 -7.14 7.24
N ALA A 467 -0.82 -6.80 6.23
CA ALA A 467 -1.94 -7.63 5.83
C ALA A 467 -1.51 -9.04 5.34
N TYR A 468 -0.35 -9.18 4.68
CA TYR A 468 0.23 -10.51 4.39
C TYR A 468 0.61 -11.27 5.66
N ALA A 469 1.28 -10.63 6.63
CA ALA A 469 1.65 -11.25 7.90
C ALA A 469 0.41 -11.71 8.70
N HIS A 470 -0.64 -10.89 8.74
CA HIS A 470 -1.92 -11.22 9.37
C HIS A 470 -2.60 -12.42 8.69
N ALA A 471 -2.55 -12.50 7.35
CA ALA A 471 -3.10 -13.61 6.58
C ALA A 471 -2.43 -14.94 6.93
N LEU A 472 -1.09 -14.96 6.96
CA LEU A 472 -0.31 -16.13 7.34
C LEU A 472 -0.65 -16.55 8.78
N VAL A 473 -0.67 -15.61 9.73
CA VAL A 473 -1.02 -15.88 11.14
C VAL A 473 -2.42 -16.49 11.28
N ALA A 474 -3.43 -15.92 10.62
CA ALA A 474 -4.81 -16.42 10.69
C ALA A 474 -4.94 -17.83 10.08
N VAL A 475 -4.37 -18.08 8.90
CA VAL A 475 -4.43 -19.41 8.26
C VAL A 475 -3.64 -20.46 9.03
N GLN A 476 -2.45 -20.12 9.55
CA GLN A 476 -1.67 -21.03 10.39
C GLN A 476 -2.37 -21.31 11.73
N HIS A 477 -3.17 -20.38 12.27
CA HIS A 477 -4.05 -20.68 13.41
C HIS A 477 -5.16 -21.66 13.04
N ILE A 478 -5.84 -21.46 11.90
CA ILE A 478 -6.90 -22.36 11.40
C ILE A 478 -6.37 -23.79 11.14
N LEU A 479 -5.10 -23.92 10.73
CA LEU A 479 -4.39 -25.19 10.55
C LEU A 479 -3.83 -25.78 11.86
N GLY A 480 -4.01 -25.13 13.01
CA GLY A 480 -3.54 -25.58 14.32
C GLY A 480 -2.03 -25.43 14.57
N ASN A 481 -1.30 -24.70 13.70
CA ASN A 481 0.15 -24.54 13.79
C ASN A 481 0.53 -23.46 14.83
N LYS A 482 0.75 -23.90 16.07
CA LYS A 482 1.07 -23.05 17.23
C LYS A 482 2.37 -22.24 17.10
N GLU A 483 3.31 -22.65 16.25
CA GLU A 483 4.59 -21.94 16.06
C GLU A 483 4.46 -20.72 15.15
N LYS A 484 3.53 -20.77 14.17
CA LYS A 484 3.37 -19.74 13.13
C LYS A 484 2.07 -18.92 13.25
N SER A 485 1.25 -19.21 14.26
CA SER A 485 -0.06 -18.59 14.47
C SER A 485 -0.05 -17.35 15.38
N THR A 486 1.10 -16.74 15.67
CA THR A 486 1.18 -15.53 16.52
C THR A 486 1.76 -14.34 15.75
N TYR A 487 1.05 -13.22 15.74
CA TYR A 487 1.55 -11.94 15.24
C TYR A 487 2.31 -11.19 16.35
N HIS A 488 3.57 -10.86 16.09
CA HIS A 488 4.44 -10.15 17.04
C HIS A 488 4.58 -8.65 16.77
N GLY A 489 4.55 -8.24 15.49
CA GLY A 489 4.55 -6.82 15.09
C GLY A 489 5.79 -6.00 15.49
N LYS A 490 6.89 -6.63 15.92
CA LYS A 490 8.09 -5.93 16.41
C LYS A 490 8.74 -5.07 15.31
N ALA A 491 9.08 -5.67 14.17
CA ALA A 491 9.88 -5.04 13.13
C ALA A 491 9.07 -4.75 11.85
N VAL A 492 8.03 -3.92 11.96
CA VAL A 492 7.23 -3.50 10.80
C VAL A 492 7.82 -2.23 10.17
N PRO A 493 8.43 -2.28 8.96
CA PRO A 493 8.91 -1.09 8.28
C PRO A 493 7.76 -0.25 7.72
N GLY A 494 7.84 1.07 7.91
CA GLY A 494 7.08 2.08 7.17
C GLY A 494 7.94 2.68 6.06
N CYS A 495 7.37 2.87 4.87
CA CYS A 495 8.09 3.32 3.67
C CYS A 495 7.30 4.43 2.95
N ILE A 496 8.02 5.46 2.47
CA ILE A 496 7.49 6.62 1.76
C ILE A 496 8.40 6.89 0.56
N TYR A 497 7.81 6.94 -0.63
CA TYR A 497 8.55 6.76 -1.88
C TYR A 497 8.64 8.08 -2.65
N ILE A 498 8.88 9.17 -1.92
CA ILE A 498 9.33 10.44 -2.50
C ILE A 498 10.83 10.36 -2.86
N THR A 499 11.39 11.41 -3.43
CA THR A 499 12.81 11.50 -3.81
C THR A 499 13.51 12.57 -2.94
N PRO A 500 14.53 12.23 -2.11
CA PRO A 500 14.99 10.88 -1.77
C PRO A 500 13.94 10.08 -1.00
N GLU A 501 14.06 8.75 -1.03
CA GLU A 501 13.16 7.87 -0.31
C GLU A 501 13.28 8.04 1.21
N ILE A 502 12.25 7.58 1.92
CA ILE A 502 12.20 7.54 3.38
C ILE A 502 11.73 6.17 3.83
N SER A 503 12.42 5.58 4.80
CA SER A 503 11.96 4.38 5.52
C SER A 503 12.22 4.51 7.02
N PHE A 504 11.43 3.83 7.83
CA PHE A 504 11.56 3.82 9.29
C PHE A 504 10.97 2.54 9.89
N ILE A 505 11.41 2.16 11.08
CA ILE A 505 11.05 0.90 11.74
C ILE A 505 11.25 1.03 13.25
N GLY A 506 10.46 0.31 14.05
CA GLY A 506 10.58 0.32 15.51
C GLY A 506 10.31 1.68 16.16
N MET A 507 10.98 1.94 17.29
CA MET A 507 10.82 3.17 18.08
C MET A 507 11.76 4.29 17.62
N THR A 508 11.29 5.53 17.66
CA THR A 508 12.15 6.71 17.66
C THR A 508 12.91 6.84 18.99
N GLU A 509 13.98 7.64 18.99
CA GLU A 509 14.75 7.93 20.22
C GLU A 509 13.88 8.66 21.29
N GLU A 510 12.85 9.38 20.86
CA GLU A 510 11.89 10.09 21.73
C GLU A 510 10.94 9.10 22.42
N GLU A 511 10.37 8.15 21.68
CA GLU A 511 9.47 7.11 22.19
C GLU A 511 10.20 6.15 23.12
N ALA A 512 11.40 5.67 22.74
CA ALA A 512 12.18 4.75 23.57
C ALA A 512 12.57 5.39 24.92
N LYS A 513 12.95 6.68 24.94
CA LYS A 513 13.20 7.43 26.18
C LYS A 513 11.92 7.63 27.01
N LYS A 514 10.77 7.91 26.37
CA LYS A 514 9.46 7.99 27.04
C LYS A 514 9.03 6.65 27.66
N ALA A 515 9.38 5.53 27.00
CA ALA A 515 9.19 4.17 27.50
C ALA A 515 10.23 3.74 28.56
N GLY A 516 11.11 4.64 29.01
CA GLY A 516 12.11 4.37 30.05
C GLY A 516 13.31 3.55 29.61
N ARG A 517 13.50 3.29 28.31
CA ARG A 517 14.67 2.54 27.79
C ARG A 517 15.93 3.40 27.82
N ASN A 518 17.06 2.77 28.15
CA ASN A 518 18.36 3.42 28.27
C ASN A 518 19.06 3.47 26.90
N VAL A 519 18.61 4.36 26.02
CA VAL A 519 19.02 4.38 24.60
C VAL A 519 19.97 5.50 24.23
N PHE A 520 20.54 5.38 23.02
CA PHE A 520 21.09 6.49 22.25
C PHE A 520 20.82 6.30 20.75
N SER A 521 20.85 7.39 19.99
CA SER A 521 20.95 7.29 18.53
C SER A 521 22.40 7.27 18.01
N SER A 522 22.65 6.41 17.03
CA SER A 522 23.82 6.48 16.13
C SER A 522 23.35 6.98 14.77
N LYS A 523 24.08 7.92 14.15
CA LYS A 523 23.68 8.57 12.89
C LYS A 523 24.86 8.65 11.93
N TYR A 524 24.59 8.40 10.64
CA TYR A 524 25.53 8.61 9.54
C TYR A 524 24.82 9.33 8.38
N LEU A 525 25.55 10.10 7.57
CA LEU A 525 25.00 10.98 6.54
C LEU A 525 25.40 10.52 5.13
N PHE A 526 24.51 10.68 4.15
CA PHE A 526 24.79 10.30 2.75
C PHE A 526 25.90 11.14 2.11
N GLU A 527 26.23 12.31 2.67
CA GLU A 527 27.35 13.16 2.22
C GLU A 527 28.74 12.53 2.45
N TYR A 528 28.88 11.55 3.36
CA TYR A 528 30.13 10.80 3.57
C TYR A 528 30.13 9.44 2.87
N LEU A 529 28.99 9.03 2.29
CA LEU A 529 28.82 7.73 1.68
C LEU A 529 29.42 7.71 0.27
N GLY A 530 30.47 6.90 0.05
CA GLY A 530 31.17 6.84 -1.24
C GLY A 530 30.24 6.58 -2.43
N LYS A 531 29.24 5.70 -2.27
CA LYS A 531 28.20 5.47 -3.28
C LYS A 531 27.31 6.70 -3.52
N GLY A 532 26.86 7.37 -2.45
CA GLY A 532 26.01 8.57 -2.53
C GLY A 532 26.70 9.74 -3.23
N ILE A 533 28.00 9.94 -2.96
CA ILE A 533 28.84 10.90 -3.69
C ILE A 533 28.92 10.52 -5.17
N ALA A 534 29.20 9.25 -5.48
CA ALA A 534 29.38 8.76 -6.85
C ALA A 534 28.10 8.79 -7.71
N THR A 535 26.90 8.78 -7.11
CA THR A 535 25.61 8.92 -7.81
C THR A 535 24.94 10.28 -7.61
N VAL A 536 25.62 11.24 -6.98
CA VAL A 536 25.07 12.58 -6.63
C VAL A 536 23.78 12.52 -5.79
N GLN A 537 23.64 11.45 -5.01
CA GLN A 537 22.54 11.20 -4.07
C GLN A 537 23.09 11.26 -2.64
N THR A 538 23.62 12.44 -2.28
CA THR A 538 24.22 12.73 -0.97
C THR A 538 23.23 13.26 0.07
N GLU A 539 21.95 13.43 -0.29
CA GLU A 539 20.94 13.95 0.63
C GLU A 539 20.44 12.88 1.60
N GLY A 540 20.37 13.25 2.89
CA GLY A 540 19.73 12.44 3.92
C GLY A 540 20.71 11.75 4.87
N PHE A 541 20.21 10.73 5.57
CA PHE A 541 20.88 10.07 6.68
C PHE A 541 20.31 8.67 6.97
N VAL A 542 21.07 7.88 7.71
CA VAL A 542 20.55 6.77 8.53
C VAL A 542 20.70 7.15 10.01
N LYS A 543 19.72 6.76 10.82
CA LYS A 543 19.68 6.92 12.28
C LYS A 543 19.21 5.62 12.89
N LEU A 544 20.07 4.93 13.64
CA LEU A 544 19.71 3.76 14.46
C LEU A 544 19.37 4.23 15.87
N VAL A 545 18.39 3.61 16.52
CA VAL A 545 18.06 3.77 17.95
C VAL A 545 18.49 2.50 18.66
N VAL A 546 19.44 2.62 19.57
CA VAL A 546 20.24 1.50 20.09
C VAL A 546 20.17 1.48 21.62
N ASP A 547 19.90 0.31 22.19
CA ASP A 547 19.93 0.09 23.64
C ASP A 547 21.37 0.02 24.19
N LYS A 548 21.60 0.55 25.39
CA LYS A 548 22.94 0.62 26.02
C LYS A 548 23.38 -0.61 26.80
N GLU A 549 22.49 -1.55 27.10
CA GLU A 549 22.84 -2.77 27.85
C GLU A 549 23.46 -3.81 26.92
N PHE A 550 22.80 -4.11 25.80
CA PHE A 550 23.21 -5.17 24.87
C PHE A 550 23.48 -4.70 23.43
N GLY A 551 23.17 -3.45 23.06
CA GLY A 551 23.29 -3.00 21.67
C GLY A 551 22.15 -3.44 20.75
N GLU A 552 21.01 -3.86 21.33
CA GLU A 552 19.76 -4.16 20.62
C GLU A 552 19.32 -2.96 19.75
N ILE A 553 18.90 -3.21 18.51
CA ILE A 553 18.34 -2.19 17.63
C ILE A 553 16.84 -2.07 17.94
N LEU A 554 16.44 -1.00 18.63
CA LEU A 554 15.04 -0.75 18.99
C LEU A 554 14.25 -0.03 17.89
N GLY A 555 14.95 0.51 16.89
CA GLY A 555 14.35 1.13 15.72
C GLY A 555 15.37 1.82 14.84
N ALA A 556 14.92 2.28 13.67
CA ALA A 556 15.73 3.07 12.74
C ALA A 556 14.89 4.05 11.92
N SER A 557 15.56 5.01 11.30
CA SER A 557 15.03 5.90 10.28
C SER A 557 16.10 6.17 9.23
N ILE A 558 15.72 6.08 7.97
CA ILE A 558 16.58 6.29 6.81
C ILE A 558 15.88 7.29 5.89
N VAL A 559 16.64 8.27 5.40
CA VAL A 559 16.28 9.17 4.31
C VAL A 559 17.42 9.12 3.32
N GLY A 560 17.17 8.75 2.06
CA GLY A 560 18.23 8.61 1.06
C GLY A 560 17.81 7.76 -0.15
N ALA A 561 18.77 7.43 -1.02
CA ALA A 561 18.50 6.57 -2.17
C ALA A 561 18.18 5.13 -1.75
N ASN A 562 17.18 4.51 -2.38
CA ASN A 562 16.75 3.12 -2.20
C ASN A 562 16.44 2.71 -0.75
N SER A 563 16.15 3.65 0.15
CA SER A 563 15.99 3.36 1.57
C SER A 563 14.84 2.40 1.88
N THR A 564 13.87 2.27 0.97
CA THR A 564 12.75 1.33 1.11
C THR A 564 13.13 -0.12 0.77
N ASP A 565 14.25 -0.35 0.09
CA ASP A 565 14.75 -1.70 -0.23
C ASP A 565 15.50 -2.33 0.96
N TYR A 566 16.53 -1.64 1.49
CA TYR A 566 17.44 -2.21 2.49
C TYR A 566 17.05 -1.98 3.97
N ILE A 567 15.95 -1.27 4.24
CA ILE A 567 15.31 -1.30 5.58
C ILE A 567 14.95 -2.74 6.02
N ALA A 568 14.80 -3.66 5.05
CA ALA A 568 14.59 -5.08 5.29
C ALA A 568 15.74 -5.77 6.06
N GLU A 569 16.99 -5.30 5.97
CA GLU A 569 18.09 -5.84 6.79
C GLU A 569 17.90 -5.48 8.26
N ILE A 570 17.50 -4.25 8.56
CA ILE A 570 17.18 -3.82 9.93
C ILE A 570 15.93 -4.55 10.44
N ALA A 571 14.93 -4.80 9.58
CA ALA A 571 13.77 -5.62 9.95
C ALA A 571 14.17 -7.05 10.33
N LEU A 572 15.04 -7.70 9.54
CA LEU A 572 15.58 -9.02 9.84
C LEU A 572 16.41 -9.01 11.14
N ALA A 573 17.26 -7.99 11.32
CA ALA A 573 18.06 -7.83 12.54
C ALA A 573 17.17 -7.74 13.79
N MET A 574 16.08 -6.96 13.73
CA MET A 574 15.13 -6.80 14.84
C MET A 574 14.30 -8.05 15.12
N GLU A 575 13.83 -8.79 14.11
CA GLU A 575 13.11 -10.07 14.32
C GLU A 575 14.04 -11.21 14.77
N GLN A 576 15.36 -11.07 14.64
CA GLN A 576 16.36 -12.06 15.07
C GLN A 576 17.22 -11.58 16.26
N GLU A 577 16.84 -10.46 16.89
CA GLU A 577 17.48 -9.88 18.09
C GLU A 577 18.99 -9.63 17.93
N VAL A 578 19.41 -9.32 16.68
CA VAL A 578 20.78 -9.03 16.27
C VAL A 578 21.21 -7.63 16.75
N THR A 579 22.39 -7.54 17.36
CA THR A 579 22.89 -6.27 17.90
C THR A 579 23.66 -5.46 16.86
N VAL A 580 23.95 -4.20 17.18
CA VAL A 580 24.88 -3.37 16.40
C VAL A 580 26.29 -3.96 16.33
N HIS A 581 26.69 -4.85 17.23
CA HIS A 581 27.98 -5.54 17.18
C HIS A 581 28.00 -6.62 16.11
N GLU A 582 27.02 -7.51 16.03
CA GLU A 582 26.94 -8.48 14.91
C GLU A 582 26.82 -7.74 13.57
N LEU A 583 25.94 -6.73 13.49
CA LEU A 583 25.72 -5.96 12.27
C LEU A 583 26.98 -5.21 11.79
N ALA A 584 27.86 -4.79 12.70
CA ALA A 584 29.16 -4.21 12.37
C ALA A 584 30.22 -5.26 11.95
N HIS A 585 30.05 -6.53 12.30
CA HIS A 585 30.89 -7.63 11.79
C HIS A 585 30.44 -8.15 10.41
N THR A 586 29.16 -7.97 10.05
CA THR A 586 28.63 -8.34 8.73
C THR A 586 29.32 -7.58 7.60
N ILE A 587 30.00 -8.30 6.72
CA ILE A 587 30.69 -7.74 5.54
C ILE A 587 29.64 -7.24 4.53
N HIS A 588 29.36 -5.93 4.55
CA HIS A 588 28.49 -5.29 3.58
C HIS A 588 29.20 -5.13 2.21
N PRO A 589 28.46 -5.24 1.09
CA PRO A 589 29.02 -5.01 -0.24
C PRO A 589 29.35 -3.52 -0.47
N HIS A 590 30.51 -3.26 -1.09
CA HIS A 590 31.03 -1.91 -1.36
C HIS A 590 31.30 -1.69 -2.87
N PRO A 591 30.99 -0.51 -3.45
CA PRO A 591 30.23 0.59 -2.88
C PRO A 591 28.71 0.42 -3.10
N THR A 592 27.89 0.60 -2.07
CA THR A 592 26.43 0.47 -2.11
C THR A 592 25.72 1.53 -1.26
N PHE A 593 24.39 1.62 -1.32
CA PHE A 593 23.65 2.47 -0.37
C PHE A 593 23.54 1.82 1.01
N ASN A 594 23.47 0.48 1.06
CA ASN A 594 23.28 -0.25 2.30
C ASN A 594 24.48 -0.20 3.25
N GLU A 595 25.71 -0.01 2.76
CA GLU A 595 26.89 0.15 3.64
C GLU A 595 26.77 1.33 4.63
N ILE A 596 25.81 2.24 4.44
CA ILE A 596 25.47 3.27 5.42
C ILE A 596 24.91 2.69 6.73
N VAL A 597 24.16 1.57 6.66
CA VAL A 597 23.63 0.86 7.83
C VAL A 597 24.78 0.29 8.66
N TRP A 598 25.74 -0.35 8.00
CA TRP A 598 27.00 -0.80 8.61
C TRP A 598 27.78 0.34 9.25
N GLU A 599 27.92 1.49 8.58
CA GLU A 599 28.61 2.65 9.16
C GLU A 599 27.94 3.15 10.45
N ALA A 600 26.60 3.19 10.49
CA ALA A 600 25.86 3.54 11.69
C ALA A 600 25.97 2.49 12.81
N ALA A 601 25.96 1.20 12.46
CA ALA A 601 26.14 0.09 13.41
C ALA A 601 27.56 0.08 14.00
N ARG A 602 28.59 0.21 13.15
CA ARG A 602 30.00 0.32 13.54
C ARG A 602 30.26 1.52 14.45
N SER A 603 29.63 2.66 14.17
CA SER A 603 29.67 3.85 15.02
C SER A 603 28.99 3.61 16.38
N ALA A 604 27.89 2.84 16.41
CA ALA A 604 27.19 2.46 17.64
C ALA A 604 28.00 1.49 18.51
N ALA A 605 28.52 0.40 17.92
CA ALA A 605 29.36 -0.60 18.59
C ALA A 605 30.61 0.07 19.21
N LEU A 606 31.35 0.86 18.42
CA LEU A 606 32.52 1.60 18.89
C LEU A 606 32.22 2.60 20.03
N LYS A 607 30.98 3.07 20.14
CA LYS A 607 30.53 3.91 21.27
C LYS A 607 30.20 3.06 22.50
N LEU A 608 29.49 1.93 22.33
CA LEU A 608 29.21 0.98 23.41
C LEU A 608 30.51 0.47 24.04
N ASP A 609 31.49 0.08 23.23
CA ASP A 609 32.81 -0.38 23.70
C ASP A 609 33.53 0.70 24.54
N LYS A 610 33.43 1.96 24.13
CA LYS A 610 33.99 3.13 24.85
C LYS A 610 33.19 3.56 26.09
N GLU A 611 31.92 3.16 26.21
CA GLU A 611 31.14 3.34 27.43
C GLU A 611 31.33 2.15 28.40
N ASN A 612 31.56 0.94 27.89
CA ASN A 612 31.84 -0.26 28.69
C ASN A 612 33.28 -0.29 29.21
N ALA A 613 34.30 0.11 28.43
CA ALA A 613 35.69 0.21 28.87
C ALA A 613 35.98 1.37 29.88
N LYS A 614 34.92 1.99 30.42
CA LYS A 614 34.96 3.00 31.50
C LYS A 614 34.24 2.55 32.77
N LYS A 615 33.63 1.37 32.76
CA LYS A 615 32.97 0.73 33.91
C LYS A 615 33.96 -0.20 34.62
#